data_AF-A0A0J6VUZ8-F1
#
_entry.id   AF-A0A0J6VUZ8-F1
#
_cell.length_a   1.000
_cell.length_b   1.000
_cell.length_c   1.000
_cell.angle_alpha   90.00
_cell.angle_beta   90.00
_cell.angle_gamma   90.00
#
_symmetry.space_group_name_H-M   'P 1'
#
loop_
_entity.id
_entity.type
_entity.pdbx_description
1 polymer ?
#
loop_
_entity_poly.entity_id
_entity_poly.type
_entity_poly.pdbx_seq_one_letter_code
_entity_poly.pdbx_strand_id
1 'polypeptide(L)'
;PAAWAQTPSAAQEPAMAACLPGLVARAREQGVTPALAEARLSGLTADPDVVAATHRQAEFEKPVWAYLDAAVSERDALAAQLAALQAAPAAVLPAVSDRQFFQSLAAAGTISQDEALAAVMTGTLPARIEAAVAGLPAAEQFAARMLLSGATAFERSHPMVAQLGAALGYDAAALDALWRQAAAL
;
A
#
# COMPACT_ATOMS: atom_id res chain seq x y z
N PRO A 1 -16.92 43.93 33.02
CA PRO A 1 -15.65 43.58 33.70
C PRO A 1 -14.72 42.82 32.72
N ALA A 2 -13.91 43.51 31.90
CA ALA A 2 -12.63 44.15 32.21
C ALA A 2 -11.46 43.16 32.41
N ALA A 3 -10.51 43.21 31.46
CA ALA A 3 -9.11 42.75 31.47
C ALA A 3 -8.90 41.21 31.35
N TRP A 4 -8.10 40.68 30.43
CA TRP A 4 -6.73 41.06 30.06
C TRP A 4 -6.45 40.99 28.56
N ALA A 5 -6.40 42.14 27.89
CA ALA A 5 -5.48 42.29 26.76
C ALA A 5 -4.11 42.57 27.38
N GLN A 6 -3.24 41.58 27.40
CA GLN A 6 -1.81 41.87 27.55
C GLN A 6 -1.36 42.46 26.22
N THR A 7 -1.45 43.78 26.08
CA THR A 7 -0.61 44.50 25.14
C THR A 7 0.82 44.20 25.59
N PRO A 8 1.69 43.58 24.77
CA PRO A 8 3.09 43.59 25.09
C PRO A 8 3.46 45.05 25.28
N SER A 9 3.90 45.40 26.48
CA SER A 9 4.56 46.67 26.71
C SER A 9 5.67 46.70 25.68
N ALA A 10 5.58 47.61 24.71
CA ALA A 10 6.69 47.98 23.87
C ALA A 10 7.73 48.60 24.80
N ALA A 11 8.42 47.75 25.56
CA ALA A 11 9.74 48.05 26.05
C ALA A 11 10.53 48.28 24.77
N GLN A 12 10.68 49.55 24.41
CA GLN A 12 11.58 49.99 23.36
C GLN A 12 12.87 49.20 23.56
N GLU A 13 13.15 48.29 22.62
CA GLU A 13 14.43 47.60 22.56
C GLU A 13 15.50 48.67 22.73
N PRO A 14 16.54 48.45 23.56
CA PRO A 14 17.62 49.39 23.64
C PRO A 14 18.13 49.55 22.21
N ALA A 15 17.96 50.76 21.64
CA ALA A 15 18.40 51.06 20.29
C ALA A 15 19.85 50.60 20.16
N MET A 16 20.27 50.05 19.03
CA MET A 16 21.64 49.56 18.78
C MET A 16 22.73 50.48 19.40
N ALA A 17 22.50 51.80 19.36
CA ALA A 17 23.30 52.83 20.01
C ALA A 17 23.61 52.60 21.50
N ALA A 18 22.66 52.09 22.29
CA ALA A 18 22.84 51.77 23.71
C ALA A 18 23.74 50.54 23.93
N CYS A 19 23.86 49.64 22.94
CA CYS A 19 24.73 48.47 23.00
C CYS A 19 26.17 48.76 22.53
N LEU A 20 26.38 49.84 21.76
CA LEU A 20 27.70 50.22 21.22
C LEU A 20 28.78 50.42 22.30
N PRO A 21 28.53 51.09 23.45
CA PRO A 21 29.58 51.25 24.48
C PRO A 21 30.09 49.91 25.04
N GLY A 22 29.19 48.94 25.25
CA GLY A 22 29.56 47.60 25.70
C GLY A 22 30.34 46.81 24.64
N LEU A 23 29.98 46.97 23.36
CA LEU A 23 30.72 46.39 22.25
C LEU A 23 32.14 46.97 22.13
N VAL A 24 32.30 48.29 22.29
CA VAL A 24 33.60 48.96 22.30
C VAL A 24 34.48 48.47 23.46
N ALA A 25 33.91 48.31 24.65
CA ALA A 25 34.64 47.77 25.81
C ALA A 25 35.19 46.37 25.53
N ARG A 26 34.36 45.46 25.00
CA ARG A 26 34.78 44.12 24.59
C ARG A 26 35.83 44.12 23.47
N ALA A 27 35.70 45.00 22.48
CA ALA A 27 36.67 45.10 21.40
C ALA A 27 38.06 45.51 21.91
N ARG A 28 38.11 46.42 22.90
CA ARG A 28 39.37 46.84 23.54
C ARG A 28 40.06 45.70 24.27
N GLU A 29 39.30 44.87 24.98
CA GLU A 29 39.84 43.66 25.64
C GLU A 29 40.48 42.69 24.63
N GLN A 30 39.98 42.69 23.39
CA GLN A 30 40.53 41.91 22.28
C GLN A 30 41.66 42.62 21.50
N GLY A 31 42.17 43.75 22.03
CA GLY A 31 43.30 44.48 21.43
C GLY A 31 42.92 45.46 20.31
N VAL A 32 41.63 45.76 20.11
CA VAL A 32 41.19 46.76 19.13
C VAL A 32 41.50 48.16 19.66
N THR A 33 42.20 48.97 18.86
CA THR A 33 42.54 50.34 19.25
C THR A 33 41.29 51.23 19.31
N PRO A 34 41.22 52.19 20.25
CA PRO A 34 40.06 53.09 20.37
C PRO A 34 39.72 53.83 19.08
N ALA A 35 40.73 54.29 18.34
CA ALA A 35 40.55 54.99 17.07
C ALA A 35 39.95 54.08 15.98
N LEU A 36 40.32 52.79 15.95
CA LEU A 36 39.75 51.83 15.01
C LEU A 36 38.31 51.48 15.38
N ALA A 37 38.02 51.31 16.67
CA ALA A 37 36.66 51.05 17.14
C ALA A 37 35.73 52.24 16.82
N GLU A 38 36.17 53.46 17.08
CA GLU A 38 35.42 54.68 16.78
C GLU A 38 35.18 54.82 15.27
N ALA A 39 36.22 54.69 14.44
CA ALA A 39 36.11 54.81 12.99
C ALA A 39 35.19 53.75 12.34
N ARG A 40 35.04 52.57 12.96
CA ARG A 40 34.23 51.46 12.41
C ARG A 40 32.81 51.42 12.94
N LEU A 41 32.57 51.99 14.11
CA LEU A 41 31.25 51.99 14.76
C LEU A 41 30.51 53.32 14.61
N SER A 42 31.20 54.41 14.28
CA SER A 42 30.58 55.69 13.96
C SER A 42 29.70 55.56 12.71
N GLY A 43 28.38 55.57 12.88
CA GLY A 43 27.40 55.49 11.80
C GLY A 43 26.79 54.10 11.57
N LEU A 44 27.08 53.12 12.42
CA LEU A 44 26.43 51.81 12.34
C LEU A 44 24.95 51.89 12.73
N THR A 45 24.06 51.49 11.83
CA THR A 45 22.62 51.35 12.08
C THR A 45 22.21 49.88 12.04
N ALA A 46 21.10 49.53 12.71
CA ALA A 46 20.54 48.19 12.58
C ALA A 46 20.08 47.95 11.13
N ASP A 47 20.40 46.76 10.60
CA ASP A 47 19.93 46.32 9.29
C ASP A 47 18.48 45.78 9.44
N PRO A 48 17.49 46.37 8.76
CA PRO A 48 16.09 45.95 8.88
C PRO A 48 15.84 44.52 8.39
N ASP A 49 16.63 44.01 7.44
CA ASP A 49 16.47 42.65 6.91
C ASP A 49 16.95 41.62 7.94
N VAL A 50 18.00 41.94 8.69
CA VAL A 50 18.51 41.09 9.80
C VAL A 50 17.52 41.07 10.96
N VAL A 51 16.91 42.22 11.29
CA VAL A 51 15.84 42.30 12.30
C VAL A 51 14.65 41.45 11.86
N ALA A 52 14.18 41.62 10.62
CA ALA A 52 13.07 40.84 10.07
C ALA A 52 13.35 39.33 10.03
N ALA A 53 14.58 38.93 9.70
CA ALA A 53 14.99 37.53 9.71
C ALA A 53 15.04 36.94 11.13
N THR A 54 15.45 37.72 12.14
CA THR A 54 15.46 37.27 13.55
C THR A 54 14.05 37.03 14.09
N HIS A 55 13.06 37.78 13.58
CA HIS A 55 11.64 37.54 13.88
C HIS A 55 11.04 36.35 13.10
N ARG A 56 11.71 35.86 12.05
CA ARG A 56 11.29 34.71 11.26
C ARG A 56 11.98 33.45 11.79
N GLN A 57 11.54 32.97 12.95
CA GLN A 57 11.99 31.68 13.46
C GLN A 57 11.39 30.54 12.62
N ALA A 58 12.20 30.01 11.70
CA ALA A 58 11.82 28.96 10.74
C ALA A 58 11.54 27.58 11.37
N GLU A 59 11.51 27.49 12.70
CA GLU A 59 11.55 26.21 13.42
C GLU A 59 10.19 25.48 13.46
N PHE A 60 9.08 26.13 13.04
CA PHE A 60 7.73 25.56 13.12
C PHE A 60 6.91 25.64 11.82
N GLU A 61 7.54 25.87 10.66
CA GLU A 61 6.78 26.05 9.42
C GLU A 61 6.28 24.72 8.82
N LYS A 62 6.97 23.62 9.12
CA LYS A 62 6.49 22.27 8.75
C LYS A 62 5.78 21.62 9.94
N PRO A 63 4.44 21.45 9.91
CA PRO A 63 3.76 20.72 10.97
C PRO A 63 4.28 19.28 11.01
N VAL A 64 4.41 18.71 12.21
CA VAL A 64 4.90 17.33 12.44
C VAL A 64 4.19 16.30 11.56
N TRP A 65 2.90 16.51 11.28
CA TRP A 65 2.10 15.67 10.38
C TRP A 65 2.67 15.53 8.97
N ALA A 66 3.30 16.57 8.43
CA ALA A 66 3.92 16.52 7.10
C ALA A 66 5.13 15.56 7.06
N TYR A 67 5.85 15.38 8.17
CA TYR A 67 6.94 14.41 8.26
C TYR A 67 6.42 12.99 8.44
N LEU A 68 5.32 12.82 9.18
CA LEU A 68 4.67 11.52 9.35
C LEU A 68 4.05 11.02 8.05
N ASP A 69 3.36 11.88 7.29
CA ASP A 69 2.76 11.52 6.00
C ASP A 69 3.82 11.11 4.98
N ALA A 70 4.95 11.84 4.92
CA ALA A 70 6.05 11.48 4.03
C ALA A 70 6.68 10.13 4.42
N ALA A 71 6.97 9.92 5.71
CA ALA A 71 7.57 8.67 6.19
C ALA A 71 6.65 7.45 6.04
N VAL A 72 5.34 7.62 6.24
CA VAL A 72 4.36 6.54 6.02
C VAL A 72 4.21 6.23 4.53
N SER A 73 4.17 7.25 3.67
CA SER A 73 4.11 7.06 2.21
C SER A 73 5.33 6.29 1.66
N GLU A 74 6.53 6.62 2.14
CA GLU A 74 7.76 5.92 1.76
C GLU A 74 7.74 4.46 2.24
N ARG A 75 7.28 4.21 3.48
CA ARG A 75 7.16 2.86 4.03
C ARG A 75 6.15 2.02 3.24
N ASP A 76 5.00 2.60 2.91
CA ASP A 76 3.93 1.89 2.22
C ASP A 76 4.32 1.60 0.75
N ALA A 77 5.04 2.53 0.10
CA ALA A 77 5.61 2.31 -1.22
C ALA A 77 6.66 1.19 -1.22
N LEU A 78 7.55 1.17 -0.23
CA LEU A 78 8.54 0.11 -0.08
C LEU A 78 7.89 -1.24 0.22
N ALA A 79 6.85 -1.27 1.06
CA ALA A 79 6.08 -2.47 1.36
C ALA A 79 5.38 -3.01 0.10
N ALA A 80 4.78 -2.14 -0.72
CA ALA A 80 4.17 -2.52 -1.98
C ALA A 80 5.20 -3.06 -2.98
N GLN A 81 6.39 -2.45 -3.05
CA GLN A 81 7.46 -2.89 -3.93
C GLN A 81 8.06 -4.23 -3.48
N LEU A 82 8.24 -4.44 -2.17
CA LEU A 82 8.64 -5.73 -1.61
C LEU A 82 7.61 -6.81 -1.89
N ALA A 83 6.31 -6.51 -1.73
CA ALA A 83 5.24 -7.45 -2.06
C ALA A 83 5.23 -7.81 -3.56
N ALA A 84 5.50 -6.84 -4.45
CA ALA A 84 5.61 -7.09 -5.89
C ALA A 84 6.84 -7.94 -6.26
N LEU A 85 7.96 -7.77 -5.56
CA LEU A 85 9.17 -8.59 -5.74
C LEU A 85 9.02 -10.00 -5.15
N GLN A 86 8.25 -10.15 -4.07
CA GLN A 86 8.01 -11.41 -3.39
C GLN A 86 6.87 -12.22 -4.02
N ALA A 87 6.03 -11.59 -4.83
CA ALA A 87 5.11 -12.30 -5.71
C ALA A 87 5.94 -13.07 -6.76
N ALA A 88 6.34 -14.29 -6.41
CA ALA A 88 6.70 -15.28 -7.41
C ALA A 88 5.57 -15.30 -8.44
N PRO A 89 5.86 -15.39 -9.76
CA PRO A 89 4.79 -15.56 -10.73
C PRO A 89 4.02 -16.79 -10.28
N ALA A 90 2.79 -16.59 -9.80
CA ALA A 90 1.89 -17.69 -9.51
C ALA A 90 1.87 -18.48 -10.81
N ALA A 91 2.47 -19.67 -10.79
CA ALA A 91 2.61 -20.49 -11.99
C ALA A 91 1.20 -20.68 -12.52
N VAL A 92 0.85 -19.96 -13.58
CA VAL A 92 -0.50 -19.93 -14.12
C VAL A 92 -0.76 -21.35 -14.59
N LEU A 93 -1.59 -22.08 -13.86
CA LEU A 93 -1.91 -23.44 -14.21
C LEU A 93 -2.61 -23.42 -15.57
N PRO A 94 -2.17 -24.23 -16.54
CA PRO A 94 -2.73 -24.21 -17.87
C PRO A 94 -4.21 -24.58 -17.82
N ALA A 95 -4.99 -24.05 -18.77
CA ALA A 95 -6.34 -24.53 -18.99
C ALA A 95 -6.27 -26.02 -19.39
N VAL A 96 -7.15 -26.83 -18.82
CA VAL A 96 -7.24 -28.26 -19.11
C VAL A 96 -8.50 -28.53 -19.90
N SER A 97 -8.45 -29.47 -20.83
CA SER A 97 -9.66 -29.89 -21.57
C SER A 97 -10.67 -30.55 -20.65
N ASP A 98 -11.93 -30.61 -21.11
CA ASP A 98 -13.01 -31.37 -20.46
C ASP A 98 -12.61 -32.81 -20.16
N ARG A 99 -12.00 -33.50 -21.14
CA ARG A 99 -11.50 -34.86 -21.00
C ARG A 99 -10.46 -34.96 -19.89
N GLN A 100 -9.45 -34.08 -19.88
CA GLN A 100 -8.38 -34.07 -18.88
C GLN A 100 -8.95 -33.81 -17.47
N PHE A 101 -9.89 -32.86 -17.37
CA PHE A 101 -10.57 -32.53 -16.12
C PHE A 101 -11.34 -33.71 -15.54
N PHE A 102 -12.29 -34.28 -16.28
CA PHE A 102 -13.11 -35.41 -15.78
C PHE A 102 -12.27 -36.68 -15.57
N GLN A 103 -11.24 -36.93 -16.39
CA GLN A 103 -10.32 -38.04 -16.17
C GLN A 103 -9.53 -37.86 -14.86
N SER A 104 -9.04 -36.65 -14.56
CA SER A 104 -8.36 -36.38 -13.29
C SER A 104 -9.28 -36.53 -12.07
N LEU A 105 -10.55 -36.13 -12.17
CA LEU A 105 -11.53 -36.29 -11.10
C LEU A 105 -11.85 -37.76 -10.81
N ALA A 106 -11.92 -38.58 -11.87
CA ALA A 106 -12.08 -40.03 -11.71
C ALA A 106 -10.84 -40.68 -11.09
N ALA A 107 -9.64 -40.27 -11.52
CA ALA A 107 -8.37 -40.74 -10.94
C ALA A 107 -8.24 -40.35 -9.45
N ALA A 108 -8.76 -39.17 -9.07
CA ALA A 108 -8.83 -38.72 -7.68
C ALA A 108 -9.94 -39.40 -6.85
N GLY A 109 -10.80 -40.22 -7.47
CA GLY A 109 -11.91 -40.91 -6.80
C GLY A 109 -13.09 -40.01 -6.42
N THR A 110 -13.15 -38.79 -6.94
CA THR A 110 -14.25 -37.85 -6.69
C THR A 110 -15.49 -38.21 -7.48
N ILE A 111 -15.33 -38.79 -8.67
CA ILE A 111 -16.40 -39.35 -9.49
C ILE A 111 -15.99 -40.75 -9.94
N SER A 112 -16.96 -41.57 -10.37
CA SER A 112 -16.66 -42.86 -10.98
C SER A 112 -16.14 -42.72 -12.41
N GLN A 113 -15.48 -43.77 -12.92
CA GLN A 113 -14.98 -43.79 -14.30
C GLN A 113 -16.14 -43.73 -15.32
N ASP A 114 -17.27 -44.38 -15.02
CA ASP A 114 -18.45 -44.35 -15.87
C ASP A 114 -19.07 -42.95 -15.94
N GLU A 115 -19.12 -42.23 -14.82
CA GLU A 115 -19.56 -40.83 -14.80
C GLU A 115 -18.62 -39.91 -15.58
N ALA A 116 -17.30 -40.13 -15.50
CA ALA A 116 -16.34 -39.35 -16.27
C ALA A 116 -16.50 -39.58 -17.78
N LEU A 117 -16.72 -40.83 -18.19
CA LEU A 117 -16.99 -41.16 -19.60
C LEU A 117 -18.32 -40.55 -20.06
N ALA A 118 -19.38 -40.64 -19.27
CA ALA A 118 -20.66 -40.00 -19.59
C ALA A 118 -20.53 -38.47 -19.69
N ALA A 119 -19.76 -37.84 -18.80
CA ALA A 119 -19.53 -36.40 -18.85
C ALA A 119 -18.87 -35.97 -20.16
N VAL A 120 -17.84 -36.70 -20.62
CA VAL A 120 -17.10 -36.38 -21.85
C VAL A 120 -17.88 -36.77 -23.11
N MET A 121 -18.56 -37.92 -23.12
CA MET A 121 -19.23 -38.44 -24.31
C MET A 121 -20.61 -37.84 -24.55
N THR A 122 -21.38 -37.61 -23.47
CA THR A 122 -22.79 -37.19 -23.55
C THR A 122 -23.04 -35.86 -22.87
N GLY A 123 -22.02 -35.21 -22.31
CA GLY A 123 -22.18 -33.94 -21.57
C GLY A 123 -22.97 -34.10 -20.27
N THR A 124 -23.13 -35.34 -19.77
CA THR A 124 -23.93 -35.63 -18.57
C THR A 124 -23.13 -35.33 -17.32
N LEU A 125 -23.61 -34.37 -16.53
CA LEU A 125 -22.90 -33.94 -15.33
C LEU A 125 -22.89 -35.04 -14.25
N PRO A 126 -21.71 -35.39 -13.67
CA PRO A 126 -21.62 -36.36 -12.58
C PRO A 126 -22.48 -35.96 -11.38
N ALA A 127 -23.06 -36.95 -10.68
CA ALA A 127 -24.05 -36.71 -9.62
C ALA A 127 -23.49 -35.85 -8.48
N ARG A 128 -22.20 -36.01 -8.17
CA ARG A 128 -21.51 -35.23 -7.14
C ARG A 128 -21.38 -33.75 -7.51
N ILE A 129 -21.13 -33.46 -8.78
CA ILE A 129 -21.02 -32.08 -9.28
C ILE A 129 -22.41 -31.47 -9.38
N GLU A 130 -23.42 -32.22 -9.84
CA GLU A 130 -24.82 -31.77 -9.84
C GLU A 130 -25.29 -31.42 -8.42
N ALA A 131 -24.92 -32.21 -7.41
CA ALA A 131 -25.23 -31.90 -6.01
C ALA A 131 -24.56 -30.60 -5.54
N ALA A 132 -23.32 -30.33 -5.96
CA ALA A 132 -22.64 -29.06 -5.68
C ALA A 132 -23.34 -27.88 -6.37
N VAL A 133 -23.77 -28.06 -7.62
CA VAL A 133 -24.53 -27.03 -8.37
C VAL A 133 -25.90 -26.78 -7.73
N ALA A 134 -26.58 -27.80 -7.23
CA ALA A 134 -27.85 -27.67 -6.51
C ALA A 134 -27.73 -26.86 -5.20
N GLY A 135 -26.52 -26.76 -4.62
CA GLY A 135 -26.23 -25.90 -3.47
C GLY A 135 -26.08 -24.41 -3.81
N LEU A 136 -25.99 -24.06 -5.10
CA LEU A 136 -25.91 -22.66 -5.54
C LEU A 136 -27.29 -21.97 -5.51
N PRO A 137 -27.33 -20.62 -5.44
CA PRO A 137 -28.57 -19.87 -5.59
C PRO A 137 -29.30 -20.25 -6.88
N ALA A 138 -30.63 -20.38 -6.82
CA ALA A 138 -31.44 -20.87 -7.95
C ALA A 138 -31.20 -20.10 -9.27
N ALA A 139 -30.89 -18.80 -9.19
CA ALA A 139 -30.57 -17.95 -10.33
C ALA A 139 -29.26 -18.35 -11.04
N GLU A 140 -28.30 -18.93 -10.31
CA GLU A 140 -26.97 -19.28 -10.82
C GLU A 140 -26.87 -20.74 -11.31
N GLN A 141 -27.76 -21.63 -10.84
CA GLN A 141 -27.70 -23.05 -11.14
C GLN A 141 -27.78 -23.36 -12.65
N PHE A 142 -28.66 -22.65 -13.38
CA PHE A 142 -28.79 -22.85 -14.82
C PHE A 142 -27.51 -22.46 -15.57
N ALA A 143 -26.93 -21.31 -15.24
CA ALA A 143 -25.68 -20.84 -15.82
C ALA A 143 -24.51 -21.79 -15.48
N ALA A 144 -24.45 -22.29 -14.24
CA ALA A 144 -23.43 -23.25 -13.82
C ALA A 144 -23.53 -24.57 -14.60
N ARG A 145 -24.72 -25.16 -14.75
CA ARG A 145 -24.89 -26.39 -15.55
C ARG A 145 -24.53 -26.18 -17.01
N MET A 146 -24.97 -25.07 -17.60
CA MET A 146 -24.67 -24.75 -18.99
C MET A 146 -23.16 -24.60 -19.23
N LEU A 147 -22.46 -23.95 -18.30
CA LEU A 147 -21.01 -23.82 -18.34
C LEU A 147 -20.32 -25.18 -18.18
N LEU A 148 -20.70 -25.99 -17.20
CA LEU A 148 -20.05 -27.29 -16.93
C LEU A 148 -20.29 -28.34 -18.03
N SER A 149 -21.47 -28.35 -18.65
CA SER A 149 -21.83 -29.31 -19.69
C SER A 149 -21.32 -28.90 -21.08
N GLY A 150 -21.18 -27.59 -21.34
CA GLY A 150 -20.72 -27.04 -22.62
C GLY A 150 -19.26 -26.60 -22.67
N ALA A 151 -18.56 -26.57 -21.53
CA ALA A 151 -17.16 -26.16 -21.49
C ALA A 151 -16.26 -27.22 -22.12
N THR A 152 -15.52 -26.82 -23.14
CA THR A 152 -14.46 -27.63 -23.76
C THR A 152 -13.11 -27.46 -23.06
N ALA A 153 -12.97 -26.42 -22.23
CA ALA A 153 -11.78 -26.12 -21.44
C ALA A 153 -12.14 -25.55 -20.07
N PHE A 154 -11.35 -25.93 -19.06
CA PHE A 154 -11.51 -25.57 -17.66
C PHE A 154 -10.29 -24.79 -17.15
N GLU A 155 -10.49 -23.53 -16.80
CA GLU A 155 -9.46 -22.65 -16.25
C GLU A 155 -9.48 -22.63 -14.73
N ARG A 156 -8.31 -22.82 -14.10
CA ARG A 156 -8.20 -22.81 -12.63
C ARG A 156 -8.54 -21.45 -12.00
N SER A 157 -8.30 -20.36 -12.73
CA SER A 157 -8.59 -18.98 -12.34
C SER A 157 -10.09 -18.65 -12.34
N HIS A 158 -10.94 -19.51 -12.91
CA HIS A 158 -12.37 -19.21 -13.01
C HIS A 158 -13.04 -19.25 -11.62
N PRO A 159 -13.83 -18.23 -11.23
CA PRO A 159 -14.41 -18.14 -9.87
C PRO A 159 -15.31 -19.34 -9.51
N MET A 160 -16.02 -19.88 -10.50
CA MET A 160 -16.86 -21.08 -10.33
C MET A 160 -16.06 -22.32 -9.89
N VAL A 161 -14.80 -22.45 -10.32
CA VAL A 161 -13.96 -23.60 -9.95
C VAL A 161 -13.64 -23.59 -8.46
N ALA A 162 -13.34 -22.42 -7.90
CA ALA A 162 -13.11 -22.28 -6.45
C ALA A 162 -14.39 -22.59 -5.66
N GLN A 163 -15.55 -22.11 -6.13
CA GLN A 163 -16.84 -22.30 -5.47
C GLN A 163 -17.28 -23.77 -5.48
N LEU A 164 -17.24 -24.43 -6.64
CA LEU A 164 -17.58 -25.86 -6.77
C LEU A 164 -16.54 -26.76 -6.10
N GLY A 165 -15.26 -26.41 -6.21
CA GLY A 165 -14.18 -27.13 -5.54
C GLY A 165 -14.39 -27.16 -4.02
N ALA A 166 -14.70 -26.02 -3.41
CA ALA A 166 -15.03 -25.95 -1.99
C ALA A 166 -16.26 -26.79 -1.64
N ALA A 167 -17.31 -26.76 -2.46
CA ALA A 167 -18.51 -27.58 -2.26
C ALA A 167 -18.24 -29.10 -2.39
N LEU A 168 -17.25 -29.48 -3.21
CA LEU A 168 -16.78 -30.86 -3.36
C LEU A 168 -15.74 -31.27 -2.30
N GLY A 169 -15.36 -30.36 -1.39
CA GLY A 169 -14.39 -30.60 -0.32
C GLY A 169 -12.93 -30.42 -0.73
N TYR A 170 -12.65 -29.79 -1.86
CA TYR A 170 -11.29 -29.44 -2.28
C TYR A 170 -10.88 -28.08 -1.72
N ASP A 171 -9.69 -28.01 -1.14
CA ASP A 171 -9.02 -26.75 -0.86
C ASP A 171 -8.27 -26.23 -2.12
N ALA A 172 -7.74 -25.01 -2.04
CA ALA A 172 -7.03 -24.38 -3.15
C ALA A 172 -5.81 -25.20 -3.61
N ALA A 173 -5.08 -25.83 -2.69
CA ALA A 173 -3.87 -26.59 -3.00
C ALA A 173 -4.22 -27.94 -3.67
N ALA A 174 -5.30 -28.57 -3.25
CA ALA A 174 -5.82 -29.80 -3.82
C ALA A 174 -6.37 -29.57 -5.24
N LEU A 175 -7.06 -28.44 -5.48
CA LEU A 175 -7.44 -28.04 -6.85
C LEU A 175 -6.20 -27.80 -7.72
N ASP A 176 -5.17 -27.14 -7.19
CA ASP A 176 -3.94 -26.88 -7.95
C ASP A 176 -3.19 -28.18 -8.29
N ALA A 177 -3.22 -29.17 -7.40
CA ALA A 177 -2.68 -30.49 -7.66
C ALA A 177 -3.50 -31.25 -8.71
N LEU A 178 -4.84 -31.15 -8.64
CA LEU A 178 -5.74 -31.74 -9.63
C LEU A 178 -5.49 -31.18 -11.03
N TRP A 179 -5.36 -29.85 -11.17
CA TRP A 179 -5.06 -29.22 -12.46
C TRP A 179 -3.69 -29.60 -13.01
N ARG A 180 -2.67 -29.74 -12.15
CA ARG A 180 -1.35 -30.24 -12.56
C ARG A 180 -1.39 -31.68 -13.04
N GLN A 181 -2.19 -32.54 -12.40
CA GLN A 181 -2.39 -33.91 -12.84
C GLN A 181 -3.16 -33.96 -14.16
N ALA A 182 -4.25 -33.20 -14.28
CA ALA A 182 -5.04 -33.11 -15.49
C ALA A 182 -4.22 -32.63 -16.70
N ALA A 183 -3.36 -31.62 -16.51
CA ALA A 183 -2.49 -31.10 -17.57
C ALA A 183 -1.41 -32.10 -18.05
N ALA A 184 -1.17 -33.19 -17.31
CA ALA A 184 -0.19 -34.22 -17.66
C ALA A 184 -0.81 -35.43 -18.40
N LEU A 185 -2.14 -35.43 -18.62
CA LEU A 185 -2.90 -36.49 -19.32
C LEU A 185 -3.14 -36.13 -20.79
#